data_AF-A0A821YPK6-F1
#
_entry.id   AF-A0A821YPK6-F1
#
_cell.length_a   1.000
_cell.length_b   1.000
_cell.length_c   1.000
_cell.angle_alpha   90.00
_cell.angle_beta   90.00
_cell.angle_gamma   90.00
#
_symmetry.space_group_name_H-M   'P 1'
#
loop_
_entity.id
_entity.type
_entity.pdbx_description
1 polymer ?
#
loop_
_entity_poly.entity_id
_entity_poly.type
_entity_poly.pdbx_seq_one_letter_code
_entity_poly.pdbx_strand_id
1 'polypeptide(L)'
;GINLGRIDGIQKNGKPLDIARKGSEVCIKIVSMPGEAPKAYGRHFDKDDILMSKVSRESIDILKAYFREEMQEKDWKLIIELKKIFGII
;
A
#
# COMPACT_ATOMS: atom_id res chain seq x y z
N GLY A 1 0.08 -13.96 2.08
CA GLY A 1 -0.03 -12.72 2.85
C GLY A 1 -1.47 -12.47 3.24
N ILE A 2 -1.71 -11.65 4.26
CA ILE A 2 -3.05 -11.28 4.72
C ILE A 2 -3.45 -9.96 4.05
N ASN A 3 -4.67 -9.88 3.53
CA ASN A 3 -5.24 -8.62 3.06
C ASN A 3 -5.85 -7.86 4.25
N LEU A 4 -5.32 -6.68 4.55
CA LEU A 4 -5.83 -5.84 5.65
C LEU A 4 -6.96 -4.91 5.21
N GLY A 5 -7.02 -4.56 3.93
CA GLY A 5 -8.03 -3.68 3.37
C GLY A 5 -7.43 -2.46 2.65
N ARG A 6 -8.13 -1.33 2.71
CA ARG A 6 -7.78 -0.08 2.00
C ARG A 6 -7.45 1.02 3.00
N ILE A 7 -6.50 1.89 2.64
CA ILE A 7 -6.22 3.12 3.40
C ILE A 7 -7.38 4.11 3.18
N ASP A 8 -7.99 4.54 4.27
CA ASP A 8 -9.09 5.53 4.33
C ASP A 8 -8.61 6.91 4.77
N GLY A 9 -7.44 6.99 5.42
CA GLY A 9 -6.87 8.26 5.84
C GLY A 9 -5.41 8.15 6.25
N ILE A 10 -4.69 9.24 6.06
CA ILE A 10 -3.30 9.41 6.48
C ILE A 10 -3.24 10.69 7.32
N GLN A 11 -2.52 10.64 8.44
CA GLN A 11 -2.33 11.79 9.32
C GLN A 11 -0.88 11.90 9.78
N LYS A 12 -0.39 13.14 9.91
CA LYS A 12 0.90 13.45 10.56
C LYS A 12 0.66 14.47 11.65
N ASN A 13 1.05 14.14 12.88
CA ASN A 13 0.87 15.02 14.06
C ASN A 13 -0.59 15.52 14.21
N GLY A 14 -1.57 14.63 13.98
CA GLY A 14 -3.01 14.94 14.07
C GLY A 14 -3.59 15.74 12.90
N LYS A 15 -2.80 16.08 11.87
CA LYS A 15 -3.28 16.77 10.68
C LYS A 15 -3.42 15.81 9.49
N PRO A 16 -4.50 15.90 8.69
CA PRO A 16 -4.69 15.05 7.52
C PRO A 16 -3.65 15.34 6.44
N LEU A 17 -3.31 14.31 5.67
CA LEU A 17 -2.38 14.35 4.55
C LEU A 17 -2.88 13.44 3.43
N ASP A 18 -2.64 13.84 2.18
CA ASP A 18 -3.02 13.03 1.02
C ASP A 18 -1.93 12.01 0.66
N ILE A 19 -0.65 12.37 0.82
CA ILE A 19 0.49 11.56 0.40
C ILE A 19 1.58 11.60 1.47
N ALA A 20 2.06 10.42 1.86
CA ALA A 20 3.27 10.26 2.68
C ALA A 20 4.38 9.60 1.84
N ARG A 21 5.59 10.17 1.85
CA ARG A 21 6.75 9.64 1.13
C ARG A 21 7.76 9.02 2.08
N LYS A 22 8.69 8.22 1.54
CA LYS A 22 9.79 7.58 2.28
C LYS A 22 10.45 8.56 3.28
N GLY A 23 10.63 8.13 4.52
CA GLY A 23 11.13 8.94 5.63
C GLY A 23 10.06 9.68 6.42
N SER A 24 8.78 9.60 6.01
CA SER A 24 7.67 10.14 6.77
C SER A 24 7.16 9.13 7.79
N GLU A 25 7.07 9.56 9.05
CA GLU A 25 6.32 8.87 10.09
C GLU A 25 4.89 9.43 10.13
N VAL A 26 3.89 8.55 9.94
CA VAL A 26 2.48 8.91 9.82
C VAL A 26 1.59 7.86 10.46
N CYS A 27 0.40 8.26 10.88
CA CYS A 27 -0.69 7.36 11.24
C CYS A 27 -1.52 7.07 9.99
N ILE A 28 -1.86 5.81 9.76
CA ILE A 28 -2.76 5.40 8.68
C ILE A 28 -4.00 4.72 9.27
N LYS A 29 -5.16 5.03 8.70
CA LYS A 29 -6.41 4.34 9.01
C LYS A 29 -6.68 3.33 7.89
N ILE A 30 -6.76 2.05 8.24
CA ILE A 30 -7.09 0.96 7.31
C ILE A 30 -8.53 0.52 7.58
N VAL A 31 -9.33 0.44 6.52
CA VAL A 31 -10.70 -0.08 6.56
C VAL A 31 -10.78 -1.40 5.81
N SER A 32 -11.55 -2.34 6.34
CA SER A 32 -11.78 -3.63 5.72
C SER A 32 -12.58 -3.48 4.42
N MET A 33 -12.32 -4.37 3.46
CA MET A 33 -13.09 -4.39 2.22
C MET A 33 -14.55 -4.81 2.50
N PRO A 34 -15.54 -4.27 1.77
CA PRO A 34 -16.92 -4.71 1.90
C PRO A 34 -17.03 -6.23 1.69
N GLY A 35 -17.73 -6.91 2.61
CA GLY A 35 -17.90 -8.37 2.56
C GLY A 35 -16.74 -9.19 3.15
N GLU A 36 -15.63 -8.55 3.55
CA GLU A 36 -14.55 -9.23 4.28
C GLU A 36 -14.67 -9.02 5.79
N ALA A 37 -14.43 -10.06 6.57
CA ALA A 37 -14.35 -9.94 8.03
C ALA A 37 -13.11 -9.10 8.44
N PRO A 38 -13.25 -8.16 9.38
CA PRO A 38 -12.14 -7.33 9.83
C PRO A 38 -10.96 -8.14 10.38
N LYS A 39 -9.75 -7.66 10.09
CA LYS A 39 -8.51 -8.25 10.63
C LYS A 39 -8.13 -7.52 11.91
N ALA A 40 -8.09 -8.25 13.01
CA ALA A 40 -7.72 -7.74 14.33
C ALA A 40 -6.19 -7.72 14.53
N TYR A 41 -5.67 -6.57 15.00
CA TYR A 41 -4.30 -6.41 15.48
C TYR A 41 -4.02 -7.31 16.69
N GLY A 42 -2.84 -7.91 16.77
CA GLY A 42 -2.44 -8.87 17.80
C GLY A 42 -3.01 -10.28 17.60
N ARG A 43 -3.83 -10.51 16.57
CA ARG A 43 -4.33 -11.83 16.19
C ARG A 43 -3.99 -12.21 14.75
N HIS A 44 -4.22 -11.30 13.80
CA HIS A 44 -3.97 -11.55 12.39
C HIS A 44 -2.70 -10.86 11.89
N PHE A 45 -2.33 -9.74 12.50
CA PHE A 45 -1.12 -9.00 12.19
C PHE A 45 -0.66 -8.24 13.43
N ASP A 46 0.62 -7.90 13.49
CA ASP A 46 1.20 -7.10 14.56
C ASP A 46 2.21 -6.05 14.03
N LYS A 47 3.05 -5.51 14.91
CA LYS A 47 4.02 -4.45 14.60
C LYS A 47 5.25 -4.95 13.83
N ASP A 48 5.54 -6.25 13.89
CA ASP A 48 6.72 -6.85 13.27
C ASP A 48 6.41 -7.26 11.81
N ASP A 49 5.14 -7.31 11.44
CA ASP A 49 4.67 -7.51 10.07
C ASP A 49 4.97 -6.30 9.17
N ILE A 50 5.51 -6.58 7.99
CA ILE A 50 5.74 -5.57 6.95
C ILE A 50 4.46 -5.40 6.12
N LEU A 51 3.94 -4.18 6.10
CA LEU A 51 2.82 -3.81 5.23
C LEU A 51 3.31 -3.46 3.83
N MET A 52 2.66 -4.04 2.82
CA MET A 52 2.97 -3.82 1.42
C MET A 52 1.71 -3.48 0.63
N SER A 53 1.85 -2.59 -0.35
CA SER A 53 0.77 -2.31 -1.30
C SER A 53 0.43 -3.55 -2.11
N LYS A 54 -0.85 -3.93 -2.12
CA LYS A 54 -1.34 -4.99 -2.98
C LYS A 54 -1.37 -4.50 -4.43
N VAL A 55 -0.37 -4.90 -5.20
CA VAL A 55 -0.28 -4.59 -6.64
C VAL A 55 -0.82 -5.76 -7.47
N SER A 56 -1.46 -5.44 -8.59
CA SER A 56 -1.93 -6.39 -9.60
C SER A 56 -1.37 -6.02 -10.98
N ARG A 57 -1.42 -6.95 -11.93
CA ARG A 57 -1.00 -6.67 -13.31
C ARG A 57 -1.77 -5.49 -13.90
N GLU A 58 -3.08 -5.49 -13.70
CA GLU A 58 -3.98 -4.40 -14.11
C GLU A 58 -3.56 -3.05 -13.52
N SER A 59 -3.29 -2.98 -12.22
CA SER A 59 -2.85 -1.72 -11.60
C SER A 59 -1.51 -1.22 -12.16
N ILE A 60 -0.60 -2.14 -12.50
CA ILE A 60 0.71 -1.80 -13.08
C ILE A 60 0.54 -1.28 -14.52
N ASP A 61 -0.37 -1.87 -15.29
CA ASP A 61 -0.62 -1.43 -16.66
C ASP A 61 -1.31 -0.05 -16.67
N ILE A 62 -2.22 0.22 -15.72
CA ILE A 62 -2.77 1.57 -15.49
C ILE A 62 -1.68 2.56 -15.11
N LEU A 63 -0.77 2.20 -14.20
CA LEU A 63 0.35 3.07 -13.81
C LEU A 63 1.23 3.44 -15.02
N LYS A 64 1.51 2.49 -15.91
CA LYS A 64 2.31 2.73 -17.12
C LYS A 64 1.58 3.59 -18.15
N ALA A 65 0.27 3.42 -18.28
CA ALA A 65 -0.53 4.11 -19.28
C ALA A 65 -0.83 5.57 -18.89
N TYR A 66 -1.11 5.83 -17.61
CA TYR A 66 -1.66 7.11 -17.17
C TYR A 66 -0.78 7.88 -16.19
N PHE A 67 0.09 7.21 -15.43
CA PHE A 67 0.83 7.82 -14.33
C PHE A 67 2.35 7.79 -14.54
N ARG A 68 2.80 7.62 -15.78
CA ARG A 68 4.21 7.42 -16.08
C ARG A 68 5.09 8.60 -15.67
N GLU A 69 4.60 9.81 -15.90
CA GLU A 69 5.32 11.06 -15.62
C GLU A 69 5.34 11.41 -14.12
N GLU A 70 4.36 10.91 -13.35
CA GLU A 70 4.27 11.13 -11.90
C GLU A 70 5.18 10.19 -11.10
N MET A 71 5.63 9.10 -11.73
CA MET A 71 6.43 8.05 -11.10
C MET A 71 7.93 8.34 -11.19
N GLN A 72 8.61 8.26 -10.05
CA GLN A 72 10.07 8.42 -9.99
C GLN A 72 10.76 7.09 -10.29
N GLU A 73 12.04 7.13 -10.69
CA GLU A 73 12.81 5.91 -11.00
C GLU A 73 12.80 4.90 -9.82
N LYS A 74 12.86 5.40 -8.59
CA LYS A 74 12.77 4.57 -7.37
C LYS A 74 11.41 3.88 -7.22
N ASP A 75 10.33 4.52 -7.67
CA ASP A 75 8.98 3.98 -7.57
C ASP A 75 8.84 2.81 -8.56
N TRP A 76 9.44 2.92 -9.75
CA TRP A 76 9.52 1.83 -10.72
C TRP A 76 10.35 0.65 -10.23
N LYS A 77 11.50 0.91 -9.58
CA LYS A 77 12.32 -0.14 -8.96
C LYS A 77 11.51 -0.90 -7.91
N LEU A 78 10.76 -0.19 -7.06
CA LEU A 78 9.89 -0.81 -6.06
C LEU A 78 8.78 -1.65 -6.72
N ILE A 79 8.15 -1.17 -7.79
CA ILE A 79 7.14 -1.96 -8.53
C ILE A 79 7.75 -3.27 -9.07
N ILE A 80 8.98 -3.25 -9.59
CA ILE A 80 9.67 -4.45 -10.08
C ILE A 80 9.93 -5.44 -8.93
N GLU A 81 10.33 -4.96 -7.75
CA GLU A 81 10.52 -5.79 -6.56
C GLU A 81 9.19 -6.41 -6.08
N LEU A 82 8.13 -5.61 -6.00
CA LEU A 82 6.80 -6.08 -5.62
C LEU A 82 6.27 -7.12 -6.63
N LYS A 83 6.50 -6.94 -7.93
CA LYS A 83 6.16 -7.95 -8.94
C LYS A 83 6.82 -9.30 -8.65
N LYS A 84 8.10 -9.31 -8.25
CA LYS A 84 8.82 -10.54 -7.89
C LYS A 84 8.25 -11.17 -6.63
N ILE A 85 8.01 -10.37 -5.59
CA ILE A 85 7.45 -10.83 -4.31
C ILE A 85 6.07 -11.46 -4.49
N PHE A 86 5.23 -10.85 -5.33
CA PHE A 86 3.86 -11.32 -5.57
C PHE A 86 3.74 -12.32 -6.74
N GLY A 87 4.84 -12.66 -7.42
CA GLY A 87 4.81 -13.58 -8.57
C GLY A 87 4.01 -13.07 -9.77
N ILE A 88 3.95 -11.75 -9.97
CA ILE A 88 3.18 -11.11 -11.06
C ILE A 88 4.02 -11.12 -12.34
N ILE A 89 3.51 -11.80 -13.38
CA ILE A 89 4.12 -11.88 -14.72
C ILE A 89 3.91 -10.55 -15.46
#